data_AF-A0A0F9JNK3-F1
#
_entry.id   AF-A0A0F9JNK3-F1
#
_cell.length_a   1.000
_cell.length_b   1.000
_cell.length_c   1.000
_cell.angle_alpha   90.00
_cell.angle_beta   90.00
_cell.angle_gamma   90.00
#
_symmetry.space_group_name_H-M   'P 1'
#
loop_
_entity.id
_entity.type
_entity.pdbx_description
1 polymer ?
#
loop_
_entity_poly.entity_id
_entity_poly.type
_entity_poly.pdbx_seq_one_letter_code
_entity_poly.pdbx_strand_id
1 'polypeptide(L)'
;MTTVDEAVARLNTMLEADPRAMQALLQLRIPCNQVLADHPTAQVGNDPEGYTVGPLGIINGLFGVDKHQWGFIAAVYDAGVLRRFEKLGESWMKKT
;
A
#
# COMPACT_ATOMS: atom_id res chain seq x y z
N MET A 1 11.14 6.56 -15.06
CA MET A 1 10.58 6.55 -13.69
C MET A 1 9.16 6.04 -13.81
N THR A 2 8.77 5.01 -13.06
CA THR A 2 7.43 4.40 -13.16
C THR A 2 6.39 5.35 -12.58
N THR A 3 5.25 5.51 -13.24
CA THR A 3 4.11 6.29 -12.71
C THR A 3 3.26 5.45 -11.75
N VAL A 4 2.39 6.09 -10.96
CA VAL A 4 1.44 5.37 -10.08
C VAL A 4 0.54 4.44 -10.89
N ASP A 5 0.06 4.90 -12.05
CA ASP A 5 -0.83 4.11 -12.91
C ASP A 5 -0.12 2.87 -13.48
N GLU A 6 1.14 3.01 -13.91
CA GLU A 6 1.97 1.88 -14.34
C GLU A 6 2.26 0.90 -13.20
N ALA A 7 2.45 1.39 -11.98
CA ALA A 7 2.67 0.53 -10.81
C ALA A 7 1.40 -0.27 -10.46
N VAL A 8 0.23 0.39 -10.44
CA VAL A 8 -1.07 -0.26 -10.23
C VAL A 8 -1.32 -1.33 -11.30
N ALA A 9 -1.08 -1.00 -12.58
CA ALA A 9 -1.23 -1.97 -13.67
C ALA A 9 -0.33 -3.20 -13.45
N ARG A 10 0.96 -2.99 -13.14
CA ARG A 10 1.90 -4.09 -12.87
C ARG A 10 1.48 -4.94 -11.68
N LEU A 11 1.10 -4.33 -10.56
CA LEU A 11 0.66 -5.05 -9.36
C LEU A 11 -0.59 -5.91 -9.63
N ASN A 12 -1.53 -5.42 -10.45
CA ASN A 12 -2.68 -6.22 -10.87
C ASN A 12 -2.27 -7.38 -11.79
N THR A 13 -1.36 -7.19 -12.73
CA THR A 13 -0.85 -8.33 -13.55
C THR A 13 -0.14 -9.38 -12.69
N MET A 14 0.56 -8.98 -11.63
CA MET A 14 1.17 -9.91 -10.67
C MET A 14 0.11 -10.64 -9.83
N LEU A 15 -0.94 -9.94 -9.42
CA LEU A 15 -2.09 -10.54 -8.71
C LEU A 15 -2.81 -11.57 -9.57
N GLU A 16 -3.02 -11.29 -10.84
CA GLU A 16 -3.62 -12.24 -11.79
C GLU A 16 -2.73 -13.48 -12.00
N ALA A 17 -1.42 -13.28 -12.07
CA ALA A 17 -0.46 -14.37 -12.25
C ALA A 17 -0.36 -15.30 -11.03
N ASP A 18 -0.36 -14.76 -9.81
CA ASP A 18 -0.38 -15.55 -8.57
C ASP A 18 -1.15 -14.83 -7.44
N PRO A 19 -2.49 -15.06 -7.35
CA PRO A 19 -3.32 -14.43 -6.33
C PRO A 19 -2.92 -14.81 -4.90
N ARG A 20 -2.47 -16.06 -4.70
CA ARG A 20 -2.14 -16.59 -3.38
C ARG A 20 -0.86 -15.96 -2.85
N ALA A 21 0.17 -15.86 -3.69
CA ALA A 21 1.43 -15.22 -3.29
C ALA A 21 1.21 -13.74 -2.99
N MET A 22 0.47 -13.03 -3.84
CA MET A 22 0.18 -11.61 -3.62
C MET A 22 -0.66 -11.37 -2.37
N GLN A 23 -1.66 -12.20 -2.09
CA GLN A 23 -2.41 -12.17 -0.83
C GLN A 23 -1.47 -12.29 0.37
N ALA A 24 -0.65 -13.34 0.39
CA ALA A 24 0.26 -13.62 1.51
C ALA A 24 1.29 -12.51 1.70
N LEU A 25 1.84 -11.99 0.61
CA LEU A 25 2.80 -10.89 0.61
C LEU A 25 2.20 -9.62 1.23
N LEU A 26 0.99 -9.25 0.81
CA LEU A 26 0.35 -8.00 1.25
C LEU A 26 -0.19 -8.06 2.68
N GLN A 27 -0.36 -9.27 3.24
CA GLN A 27 -0.68 -9.48 4.66
C GLN A 27 0.52 -9.27 5.60
N LEU A 28 1.75 -9.20 5.07
CA LEU A 28 2.92 -8.93 5.90
C LEU A 28 2.89 -7.50 6.45
N ARG A 29 2.93 -7.40 7.77
CA ARG A 29 3.12 -6.18 8.55
C ARG A 29 4.12 -6.49 9.65
N ILE A 30 5.27 -5.83 9.60
CA ILE A 30 6.40 -6.12 10.47
C ILE A 30 6.69 -4.88 11.33
N PRO A 31 6.85 -5.01 12.66
CA PRO A 31 7.28 -3.90 13.50
C PRO A 31 8.57 -3.27 12.99
N CYS A 32 8.64 -1.95 13.01
CA CYS A 32 9.81 -1.19 12.59
C CYS A 32 10.12 -0.05 13.56
N ASN A 33 11.35 0.45 13.49
CA ASN A 33 11.80 1.52 14.37
C ASN A 33 11.41 2.91 13.82
N GLN A 34 11.56 3.93 14.66
CA GLN A 34 11.28 5.32 14.31
C GLN A 34 12.09 5.80 13.09
N VAL A 35 13.34 5.33 12.93
CA VAL A 35 14.18 5.72 11.79
C VAL A 35 13.57 5.28 10.45
N LEU A 36 13.00 4.08 10.37
CA LEU A 36 12.29 3.65 9.17
C LEU A 36 10.94 4.35 9.01
N ALA A 37 10.24 4.63 10.11
CA ALA A 37 8.98 5.38 10.11
C ALA A 37 9.15 6.82 9.57
N ASP A 38 10.29 7.45 9.86
CA ASP A 38 10.63 8.81 9.40
C ASP A 38 11.25 8.84 8.00
N HIS A 39 11.47 7.67 7.37
CA HIS A 39 12.16 7.60 6.10
C HIS A 39 11.29 8.18 4.97
N PRO A 40 11.79 9.15 4.17
CA PRO A 40 10.97 9.87 3.18
C PRO A 40 10.44 9.00 2.04
N THR A 41 10.97 7.78 1.90
CA THR A 41 10.53 6.80 0.88
C THR A 41 9.90 5.56 1.49
N ALA A 42 9.41 5.62 2.73
CA ALA A 42 8.63 4.56 3.35
C ALA A 42 7.31 5.14 3.87
N GLN A 43 6.23 4.38 3.73
CA GLN A 43 4.99 4.62 4.43
C GLN A 43 4.79 3.50 5.45
N VAL A 44 4.51 3.85 6.70
CA VAL A 44 4.30 2.91 7.80
C VAL A 44 2.88 3.00 8.33
N GLY A 45 2.38 1.90 8.89
CA GLY A 45 1.23 1.91 9.80
C GLY A 45 1.65 2.48 11.15
N ASN A 46 0.74 3.21 11.78
CA ASN A 46 0.91 3.74 13.14
C ASN A 46 -0.16 3.10 14.02
N ASP A 47 0.22 2.01 14.69
CA ASP A 47 -0.65 1.24 15.57
C ASP A 47 -0.33 1.57 17.04
N PRO A 48 -1.20 1.28 18.01
CA PRO A 48 -0.93 1.56 19.43
C PRO A 48 0.36 0.92 19.98
N GLU A 49 0.81 -0.17 19.35
CA GLU A 49 2.01 -0.93 19.73
C GLU A 49 3.30 -0.43 19.06
N GLY A 50 3.20 0.55 18.15
CA GLY A 50 4.32 1.14 17.42
C GLY A 50 4.11 1.18 15.91
N TYR A 51 5.20 1.32 15.16
CA TYR A 51 5.15 1.42 13.71
C TYR A 51 5.26 0.05 13.05
N THR A 52 4.47 -0.18 12.01
CA THR A 52 4.55 -1.39 11.19
C THR A 52 4.82 -1.05 9.73
N VAL A 53 5.63 -1.86 9.05
CA VAL A 53 5.90 -1.70 7.62
C VAL A 53 5.47 -2.96 6.88
N GLY A 54 4.89 -2.76 5.69
CA GLY A 54 4.55 -3.84 4.77
C GLY A 54 4.92 -3.48 3.33
N PRO A 55 4.83 -4.43 2.40
CA PRO A 55 5.24 -4.21 1.01
C PRO A 55 4.53 -3.02 0.35
N LEU A 56 3.23 -2.85 0.59
CA LEU A 56 2.48 -1.70 0.05
C LEU A 56 3.00 -0.36 0.60
N GLY A 57 3.42 -0.32 1.86
CA GLY A 57 3.98 0.88 2.48
C GLY A 57 5.32 1.29 1.86
N ILE A 58 6.18 0.32 1.54
CA ILE A 58 7.41 0.57 0.79
C ILE A 58 7.11 1.06 -0.63
N ILE A 59 6.15 0.43 -1.31
CA ILE A 59 5.77 0.83 -2.68
C ILE A 59 5.20 2.25 -2.67
N ASN A 60 4.26 2.57 -1.79
CA ASN A 60 3.70 3.92 -1.68
C ASN A 60 4.75 4.97 -1.30
N GLY A 61 5.71 4.62 -0.45
CA GLY A 61 6.81 5.51 -0.11
C GLY A 61 7.62 5.99 -1.32
N LEU A 62 7.71 5.20 -2.40
CA LEU A 62 8.37 5.62 -3.65
C LEU A 62 7.58 6.68 -4.43
N PHE A 63 6.28 6.81 -4.19
CA PHE A 63 5.38 7.77 -4.84
C PHE A 63 4.99 8.93 -3.94
N GLY A 64 5.32 8.86 -2.64
CA GLY A 64 4.92 9.83 -1.64
C GLY A 64 3.47 9.66 -1.17
N VAL A 65 2.97 10.69 -0.50
CA VAL A 65 1.64 10.72 0.11
C VAL A 65 0.86 11.97 -0.29
N ASP A 66 -0.46 11.91 -0.18
CA ASP A 66 -1.34 13.05 -0.36
C ASP A 66 -1.37 13.98 0.87
N LYS A 67 -2.24 15.00 0.82
CA LYS A 67 -2.44 15.97 1.91
C LYS A 67 -2.95 15.35 3.22
N HIS A 68 -3.45 14.12 3.19
CA HIS A 68 -3.94 13.36 4.34
C HIS A 68 -2.93 12.31 4.82
N GLN A 69 -1.70 12.32 4.29
CA GLN A 69 -0.65 11.34 4.56
C GLN A 69 -1.02 9.92 4.07
N TRP A 70 -1.87 9.82 3.05
CA TRP A 70 -2.25 8.56 2.44
C TRP A 70 -1.44 8.31 1.16
N GLY A 71 -0.94 7.09 1.01
CA GLY A 71 -0.27 6.65 -0.21
C GLY A 71 -1.25 6.54 -1.38
N PHE A 72 -0.75 6.74 -2.59
CA PHE A 72 -1.60 6.79 -3.80
C PHE A 72 -2.09 5.42 -4.28
N ILE A 73 -1.60 4.30 -3.75
CA ILE A 73 -2.00 2.95 -4.14
C ILE A 73 -2.70 2.26 -2.97
N ALA A 74 -3.90 1.76 -3.23
CA ALA A 74 -4.68 0.96 -2.29
C ALA A 74 -4.77 -0.50 -2.74
N ALA A 75 -4.73 -1.42 -1.78
CA ALA A 75 -5.12 -2.80 -1.96
C ALA A 75 -6.59 -2.96 -1.56
N VAL A 76 -7.43 -3.45 -2.47
CA VAL A 76 -8.87 -3.62 -2.25
C VAL A 76 -9.17 -5.06 -1.88
N TYR A 77 -9.82 -5.23 -0.73
CA TYR A 77 -10.22 -6.53 -0.21
C TYR A 77 -11.73 -6.71 -0.27
N ASP A 78 -12.16 -7.94 -0.52
CA ASP A 78 -13.54 -8.39 -0.43
C ASP A 78 -13.56 -9.68 0.38
N ALA A 79 -14.29 -9.69 1.49
CA ALA A 79 -14.30 -10.79 2.47
C ALA A 79 -12.90 -11.29 2.88
N GLY A 80 -11.94 -10.37 3.04
CA GLY A 80 -10.54 -10.67 3.41
C GLY A 80 -9.65 -11.13 2.26
N VAL A 81 -10.19 -11.25 1.04
CA VAL A 81 -9.47 -11.65 -0.17
C VAL A 81 -9.08 -10.42 -0.97
N LEU A 82 -7.79 -10.29 -1.30
CA LEU A 82 -7.24 -9.26 -2.18
C LEU A 82 -7.81 -9.45 -3.57
N ARG A 83 -8.52 -8.42 -4.06
CA ARG A 83 -9.17 -8.45 -5.36
C ARG A 83 -8.43 -7.67 -6.42
N ARG A 84 -7.86 -6.52 -6.06
CA ARG A 84 -7.17 -5.61 -6.99
C ARG A 84 -6.40 -4.54 -6.25
N PHE A 85 -5.53 -3.88 -6.98
CA PHE A 85 -4.92 -2.61 -6.61
C PHE A 85 -5.59 -1.48 -7.37
N GLU A 86 -5.76 -0.33 -6.71
CA GLU A 86 -6.33 0.87 -7.32
C GLU A 86 -5.53 2.10 -6.95
N LYS A 87 -5.48 3.05 -7.87
CA LYS A 87 -4.99 4.39 -7.59
C LYS A 87 -6.05 5.16 -6.81
N LEU A 88 -5.66 5.69 -5.67
CA LEU A 88 -6.48 6.62 -4.92
C LEU A 88 -6.43 8.00 -5.58
N GLY A 89 -7.61 8.59 -5.73
CA GLY A 89 -7.80 9.99 -6.11
C GLY A 89 -8.67 10.69 -5.07
N GLU A 90 -8.85 12.00 -5.21
CA GLU A 90 -9.58 12.83 -4.25
C GLU A 90 -11.03 12.38 -3.99
N SER A 91 -11.62 11.58 -4.88
CA SER A 91 -13.02 11.14 -4.83
C SER A 91 -13.31 9.98 -3.87
N TRP A 92 -12.30 9.27 -3.36
CA TRP A 92 -12.50 8.13 -2.45
C TRP A 92 -12.99 8.52 -1.04
N MET A 93 -13.03 9.83 -0.73
CA MET A 93 -13.47 10.40 0.56
C MET A 93 -14.99 10.52 0.73
N LYS A 94 -15.83 10.10 -0.23
CA LYS A 94 -17.30 10.30 -0.17
C LYS A 94 -18.13 9.09 0.28
N LYS A 95 -17.50 8.03 0.81
CA LYS A 95 -18.23 6.88 1.37
C LYS A 95 -17.89 6.68 2.85
N THR A 96 -18.45 7.57 3.67
CA THR A 96 -18.76 7.34 5.08
C THR A 96 -20.19 7.81 5.32
#